data_AF-A0A1G5VIV5-F1
#
_entry.id   AF-A0A1G5VIV5-F1
#
_cell.length_a   1.000
_cell.length_b   1.000
_cell.length_c   1.000
_cell.angle_alpha   90.00
_cell.angle_beta   90.00
_cell.angle_gamma   90.00
#
_symmetry.space_group_name_H-M   'P 1'
#
loop_
_entity.id
_entity.type
_entity.pdbx_description
1 polymer ?
#
loop_
_entity_poly.entity_id
_entity_poly.type
_entity_poly.pdbx_seq_one_letter_code
_entity_poly.pdbx_strand_id
1 'polypeptide(L)'
;MAQFPKLKFTNDGMEMLIKAQNGHSLTFTCAKLGSGSLEYSDDITTFTDLKAPKMTLPIVLADDSQKEKISLTFNASNADLDEGFISRELGVFAKLDDGSEKLYAYSNAGNNYDYIPNKDTPTDENRLVIDLIVSSNAEINVLIDGSIVYVTRKDVENMLDSRLQVTKTADKPASMDDKGLWVEIVG
;
A
#
# COMPACT_ATOMS: atom_id res chain seq x y z
N MET A 1 -9.46 6.72 11.42
CA MET A 1 -8.21 5.95 11.22
C MET A 1 -7.11 6.53 12.08
N ALA A 2 -6.23 5.66 12.57
CA ALA A 2 -5.03 6.07 13.27
C ALA A 2 -4.18 6.97 12.37
N GLN A 3 -3.52 7.96 12.95
CA GLN A 3 -2.64 8.85 12.19
C GLN A 3 -1.20 8.35 12.32
N PHE A 4 -0.75 7.67 11.28
CA PHE A 4 0.62 7.19 11.19
C PHE A 4 1.55 8.31 10.69
N PRO A 5 2.65 8.61 11.41
CA PRO A 5 3.72 9.41 10.84
C PRO A 5 4.38 8.64 9.68
N LYS A 6 5.30 9.32 8.97
CA LYS A 6 6.10 8.71 7.89
C LYS A 6 6.72 7.38 8.36
N LEU A 7 6.64 6.35 7.52
CA LEU A 7 7.27 5.08 7.83
C LEU A 7 8.79 5.23 7.89
N LYS A 8 9.39 4.51 8.82
CA LYS A 8 10.84 4.36 8.96
C LYS A 8 11.25 2.99 8.45
N PHE A 9 12.29 2.95 7.61
CA PHE A 9 12.86 1.70 7.11
C PHE A 9 13.47 0.88 8.24
N THR A 10 13.31 -0.43 8.14
CA THR A 10 14.10 -1.40 8.89
C THR A 10 15.45 -1.61 8.21
N ASN A 11 16.39 -2.28 8.88
CA ASN A 11 17.65 -2.69 8.28
C ASN A 11 17.42 -3.64 7.10
N ASP A 12 16.49 -4.59 7.26
CA ASP A 12 16.08 -5.50 6.17
C ASP A 12 15.46 -4.73 5.00
N GLY A 13 14.59 -3.75 5.26
CA GLY A 13 13.97 -2.94 4.21
C GLY A 13 14.96 -2.05 3.47
N MET A 14 15.91 -1.45 4.19
CA MET A 14 16.99 -0.70 3.57
C MET A 14 17.90 -1.60 2.72
N GLU A 15 18.23 -2.81 3.21
CA GLU A 15 19.00 -3.79 2.44
C GLU A 15 18.27 -4.22 1.17
N MET A 16 16.95 -4.47 1.25
CA MET A 16 16.11 -4.77 0.10
C MET A 16 16.15 -3.65 -0.94
N LEU A 17 16.00 -2.39 -0.50
CA LEU A 17 16.06 -1.24 -1.40
C LEU A 17 17.42 -1.11 -2.09
N ILE A 18 18.52 -1.34 -1.37
CA ILE A 18 19.88 -1.32 -1.93
C ILE A 18 20.06 -2.46 -2.93
N LYS A 19 19.59 -3.67 -2.63
CA LYS A 19 19.73 -4.81 -3.55
C LYS A 19 18.87 -4.65 -4.78
N ALA A 20 17.66 -4.10 -4.64
CA ALA A 20 16.78 -3.83 -5.76
C ALA A 20 17.41 -2.85 -6.77
N GLN A 21 18.16 -1.86 -6.29
CA GLN A 21 18.97 -0.96 -7.13
C GLN A 21 20.07 -1.67 -7.92
N ASN A 22 20.50 -2.84 -7.46
CA ASN A 22 21.57 -3.64 -8.06
C ASN A 22 21.03 -4.81 -8.90
N GLY A 23 19.78 -4.73 -9.36
CA GLY A 23 19.19 -5.67 -10.32
C GLY A 23 18.41 -6.84 -9.68
N HIS A 24 18.15 -6.79 -8.38
CA HIS A 24 17.21 -7.70 -7.73
C HIS A 24 15.77 -7.18 -7.83
N SER A 25 14.81 -8.09 -7.76
CA SER A 25 13.38 -7.75 -7.80
C SER A 25 12.83 -7.54 -6.40
N LEU A 26 12.21 -6.39 -6.13
CA LEU A 26 11.56 -6.08 -4.85
C LEU A 26 10.05 -6.24 -5.00
N THR A 27 9.48 -7.22 -4.30
CA THR A 27 8.04 -7.49 -4.32
C THR A 27 7.38 -7.06 -3.01
N PHE A 28 6.48 -6.08 -3.05
CA PHE A 28 5.60 -5.75 -1.92
C PHE A 28 4.49 -6.78 -1.80
N THR A 29 4.20 -7.23 -0.58
CA THR A 29 3.31 -8.39 -0.36
C THR A 29 2.06 -8.05 0.44
N CYS A 30 2.21 -7.36 1.56
CA CYS A 30 1.09 -6.97 2.41
C CYS A 30 1.46 -5.80 3.33
N ALA A 31 0.46 -5.26 4.03
CA ALA A 31 0.67 -4.49 5.25
C ALA A 31 0.11 -5.25 6.45
N LYS A 32 0.58 -4.92 7.65
CA LYS A 32 -0.03 -5.38 8.90
C LYS A 32 -0.38 -4.20 9.78
N LEU A 33 -1.50 -4.33 10.50
CA LEU A 33 -1.87 -3.46 11.61
C LEU A 33 -1.67 -4.21 12.93
N GLY A 34 -1.26 -3.47 13.96
CA GLY A 34 -1.00 -4.03 15.28
C GLY A 34 -1.30 -3.04 16.42
N SER A 35 -1.16 -3.52 17.65
CA SER A 35 -1.53 -2.78 18.87
C SER A 35 -0.36 -2.41 19.77
N GLY A 36 0.87 -2.72 19.37
CA GLY A 36 2.08 -2.46 20.13
C GLY A 36 2.36 -0.96 20.33
N SER A 37 2.93 -0.63 21.48
CA SER A 37 3.49 0.69 21.78
C SER A 37 5.01 0.66 21.66
N LEU A 38 5.56 1.80 21.23
CA LEU A 38 7.00 2.03 21.29
C LEU A 38 7.43 2.45 22.69
N GLU A 39 8.53 1.88 23.14
CA GLU A 39 9.29 2.27 24.33
C GLU A 39 10.48 3.14 23.93
N TYR A 40 11.05 3.87 24.90
CA TYR A 40 12.20 4.75 24.64
C TYR A 40 13.43 3.99 24.09
N SER A 41 13.60 2.72 24.49
CA SER A 41 14.68 1.85 24.04
C SER A 41 14.43 1.16 22.70
N ASP A 42 13.24 1.29 22.11
CA ASP A 42 12.93 0.62 20.86
C ASP A 42 13.70 1.25 19.69
N ASP A 43 14.45 0.42 18.96
CA ASP A 43 15.02 0.79 17.68
C ASP A 43 14.27 0.09 16.55
N ILE A 44 13.37 0.86 15.91
CA ILE A 44 12.59 0.45 14.74
C ILE A 44 13.47 -0.16 13.63
N THR A 45 14.73 0.28 13.48
CA THR A 45 15.59 -0.25 12.41
C THR A 45 15.87 -1.74 12.58
N THR A 46 15.76 -2.26 13.80
CA THR A 46 16.03 -3.67 14.13
C THR A 46 14.78 -4.56 14.06
N PHE A 47 13.61 -4.00 13.82
CA PHE A 47 12.36 -4.76 13.83
C PHE A 47 12.26 -5.68 12.63
N THR A 48 11.78 -6.91 12.88
CA THR A 48 11.54 -7.94 11.85
C THR A 48 10.05 -8.23 11.66
N ASP A 49 9.21 -7.83 12.62
CA ASP A 49 7.74 -7.84 12.56
C ASP A 49 7.19 -6.70 13.46
N LEU A 50 5.87 -6.54 13.52
CA LEU A 50 5.20 -5.69 14.50
C LEU A 50 5.39 -6.25 15.91
N LYS A 51 5.33 -5.39 16.95
CA LYS A 51 5.42 -5.85 18.34
C LYS A 51 4.16 -6.64 18.74
N ALA A 52 3.00 -6.28 18.22
CA ALA A 52 1.74 -7.00 18.45
C ALA A 52 0.85 -6.99 17.20
N PRO A 53 1.15 -7.82 16.17
CA PRO A 53 0.34 -7.88 14.96
C PRO A 53 -1.08 -8.39 15.26
N LYS A 54 -2.07 -7.78 14.60
CA LYS A 54 -3.50 -8.08 14.80
C LYS A 54 -4.26 -8.33 13.51
N MET A 55 -3.85 -7.72 12.41
CA MET A 55 -4.54 -7.81 11.13
C MET A 55 -3.55 -7.71 9.99
N THR A 56 -3.71 -8.56 8.97
CA THR A 56 -2.95 -8.49 7.71
C THR A 56 -3.86 -7.92 6.64
N LEU A 57 -3.33 -6.96 5.88
CA LEU A 57 -4.03 -6.23 4.84
C LEU A 57 -3.42 -6.59 3.48
N PRO A 58 -4.19 -7.21 2.57
CA PRO A 58 -3.74 -7.42 1.21
C PRO A 58 -3.63 -6.09 0.45
N ILE A 59 -2.71 -6.03 -0.50
CA ILE A 59 -2.61 -4.87 -1.40
C ILE A 59 -3.76 -4.95 -2.40
N VAL A 60 -4.55 -3.88 -2.50
CA VAL A 60 -5.69 -3.80 -3.42
C VAL A 60 -5.36 -3.03 -4.71
N LEU A 61 -4.44 -2.09 -4.63
CA LEU A 61 -4.01 -1.26 -5.76
C LEU A 61 -2.57 -0.78 -5.52
N ALA A 62 -1.80 -0.67 -6.61
CA ALA A 62 -0.52 0.02 -6.62
C ALA A 62 -0.50 1.07 -7.72
N ASP A 63 0.04 2.24 -7.40
CA ASP A 63 0.38 3.29 -8.35
C ASP A 63 1.91 3.47 -8.33
N ASP A 64 2.53 3.11 -9.44
CA ASP A 64 3.97 3.16 -9.72
C ASP A 64 4.31 4.21 -10.80
N SER A 65 3.38 5.14 -11.07
CA SER A 65 3.56 6.17 -12.11
C SER A 65 4.72 7.14 -11.81
N GLN A 66 5.21 7.18 -10.58
CA GLN A 66 6.35 7.97 -10.14
C GLN A 66 7.60 7.08 -9.99
N LYS A 67 8.66 7.38 -10.73
CA LYS A 67 9.84 6.50 -10.79
C LYS A 67 10.53 6.22 -9.44
N GLU A 68 10.42 7.11 -8.47
CA GLU A 68 11.11 7.00 -7.16
C GLU A 68 10.13 6.79 -6.00
N LYS A 69 8.87 6.52 -6.32
CA LYS A 69 7.80 6.39 -5.34
C LYS A 69 6.76 5.37 -5.78
N ILE A 70 6.37 4.49 -4.88
CA ILE A 70 5.19 3.65 -5.06
C ILE A 70 4.12 4.02 -4.04
N SER A 71 2.88 4.12 -4.50
CA SER A 71 1.71 4.33 -3.64
C SER A 71 0.90 3.04 -3.57
N LEU A 72 0.91 2.38 -2.41
CA LEU A 72 0.20 1.13 -2.15
C LEU A 72 -1.11 1.42 -1.43
N THR A 73 -2.21 0.88 -1.95
CA THR A 73 -3.52 0.95 -1.31
C THR A 73 -3.83 -0.39 -0.65
N PHE A 74 -4.38 -0.31 0.55
CA PHE A 74 -4.87 -1.43 1.35
C PHE A 74 -6.28 -1.12 1.83
N ASN A 75 -7.07 -2.15 2.07
CA ASN A 75 -8.36 -2.01 2.74
C ASN A 75 -8.34 -2.73 4.09
N ALA A 76 -8.68 -2.01 5.14
CA ALA A 76 -8.92 -2.59 6.46
C ALA A 76 -10.40 -2.92 6.62
N SER A 77 -10.68 -4.22 6.76
CA SER A 77 -12.01 -4.76 7.04
C SER A 77 -11.99 -5.47 8.38
N ASN A 78 -13.04 -5.28 9.18
CA ASN A 78 -13.22 -6.00 10.44
C ASN A 78 -14.15 -7.21 10.32
N ALA A 79 -14.55 -7.60 9.09
CA ALA A 79 -15.52 -8.66 8.85
C ALA A 79 -15.12 -10.01 9.48
N ASP A 80 -13.81 -10.30 9.49
CA ASP A 80 -13.23 -11.53 10.05
C ASP A 80 -12.53 -11.28 11.41
N LEU A 81 -12.76 -10.12 12.03
CA LEU A 81 -12.10 -9.75 13.28
C LEU A 81 -12.95 -10.15 14.50
N ASP A 82 -12.53 -11.20 15.21
CA ASP A 82 -13.25 -11.68 16.40
C ASP A 82 -13.16 -10.73 17.60
N GLU A 83 -11.99 -10.13 17.81
CA GLU A 83 -11.72 -9.19 18.88
C GLU A 83 -11.23 -7.84 18.33
N GLY A 84 -11.87 -6.76 18.76
CA GLY A 84 -11.42 -5.43 18.43
C GLY A 84 -10.06 -5.11 19.06
N PHE A 85 -9.32 -4.20 18.45
CA PHE A 85 -7.99 -3.83 18.94
C PHE A 85 -7.68 -2.36 18.71
N ILE A 86 -6.76 -1.85 19.53
CA ILE A 86 -6.15 -0.53 19.31
C ILE A 86 -5.22 -0.63 18.12
N SER A 87 -5.55 0.03 17.02
CA SER A 87 -4.68 0.16 15.85
C SER A 87 -3.65 1.26 16.10
N ARG A 88 -2.42 0.84 16.37
CA ARG A 88 -1.30 1.73 16.73
C ARG A 88 -0.05 1.44 15.92
N GLU A 89 0.10 0.24 15.38
CA GLU A 89 1.25 -0.15 14.54
C GLU A 89 0.81 -0.30 13.09
N LEU A 90 1.69 0.11 12.19
CA LEU A 90 1.59 -0.13 10.75
C LEU A 90 2.94 -0.62 10.25
N GLY A 91 2.95 -1.77 9.59
CA GLY A 91 4.13 -2.30 8.91
C GLY A 91 3.81 -2.63 7.47
N VAL A 92 4.73 -2.31 6.56
CA VAL A 92 4.68 -2.80 5.17
C VAL A 92 5.70 -3.92 5.02
N PHE A 93 5.29 -5.01 4.37
CA PHE A 93 6.10 -6.20 4.15
C PHE A 93 6.44 -6.35 2.68
N ALA A 94 7.64 -6.86 2.44
CA ALA A 94 8.15 -7.10 1.10
C ALA A 94 9.11 -8.30 1.12
N LYS A 95 9.42 -8.81 -0.06
CA LYS A 95 10.45 -9.82 -0.28
C LYS A 95 11.36 -9.41 -1.44
N LEU A 96 12.58 -9.92 -1.41
CA LEU A 96 13.54 -9.78 -2.51
C LEU A 96 13.58 -11.08 -3.31
N ASP A 97 13.38 -11.02 -4.61
CA ASP A 97 13.28 -12.17 -5.52
C ASP A 97 12.31 -13.25 -4.96
N ASP A 98 12.76 -14.51 -4.93
CA ASP A 98 12.07 -15.64 -4.30
C ASP A 98 12.38 -15.81 -2.81
N GLY A 99 12.95 -14.78 -2.18
CA GLY A 99 13.29 -14.77 -0.76
C GLY A 99 12.09 -14.75 0.18
N SER A 100 12.38 -14.80 1.48
CA SER A 100 11.37 -14.69 2.52
C SER A 100 10.83 -13.27 2.63
N GLU A 101 9.53 -13.15 2.90
CA GLU A 101 8.90 -11.90 3.31
C GLU A 101 9.54 -11.37 4.61
N LYS A 102 9.81 -10.06 4.66
CA LYS A 102 10.28 -9.36 5.85
C LYS A 102 9.61 -7.99 5.98
N LEU A 103 9.65 -7.44 7.19
CA LEU A 103 9.20 -6.07 7.45
C LEU A 103 10.12 -5.06 6.74
N TYR A 104 9.56 -4.34 5.77
CA TYR A 104 10.27 -3.34 4.97
C TYR A 104 10.33 -1.98 5.67
N ALA A 105 9.18 -1.53 6.18
CA ALA A 105 9.08 -0.27 6.87
C ALA A 105 7.99 -0.29 7.93
N TYR A 106 8.16 0.51 8.98
CA TYR A 106 7.30 0.51 10.15
C TYR A 106 6.94 1.94 10.58
N SER A 107 5.73 2.11 11.11
CA SER A 107 5.25 3.33 11.74
C SER A 107 4.41 3.00 12.98
N ASN A 108 4.45 3.89 13.96
CA ASN A 108 3.61 3.81 15.16
C ASN A 108 2.86 5.12 15.34
N ALA A 109 1.55 5.05 15.54
CA ALA A 109 0.69 6.21 15.70
C ALA A 109 0.87 6.93 17.06
N GLY A 110 1.63 6.36 17.99
CA GLY A 110 1.81 6.93 19.33
C GLY A 110 0.45 7.08 20.03
N ASN A 111 0.12 8.31 20.44
CA ASN A 111 -1.18 8.65 21.05
C ASN A 111 -2.29 8.91 20.02
N ASN A 112 -1.98 9.00 18.73
CA ASN A 112 -2.97 9.20 17.65
C ASN A 112 -3.50 7.87 17.11
N TYR A 113 -3.59 6.86 17.99
CA TYR A 113 -4.12 5.56 17.66
C TYR A 113 -5.63 5.63 17.41
N ASP A 114 -6.15 4.60 16.78
CA ASP A 114 -7.58 4.41 16.58
C ASP A 114 -8.00 3.04 17.10
N TYR A 115 -9.30 2.78 17.18
CA TYR A 115 -9.83 1.49 17.59
C TYR A 115 -10.56 0.84 16.43
N ILE A 116 -10.16 -0.38 16.08
CA ILE A 116 -10.87 -1.20 15.11
C ILE A 116 -11.76 -2.16 15.92
N PRO A 117 -13.10 -2.02 15.86
CA PRO A 117 -14.00 -2.90 16.59
C PRO A 117 -14.09 -4.27 15.93
N ASN A 118 -14.57 -5.27 16.66
CA ASN A 118 -14.81 -6.60 16.11
C ASN A 118 -15.93 -6.60 15.06
N LYS A 119 -16.08 -7.72 14.36
CA LYS A 119 -17.07 -7.97 13.31
C LYS A 119 -18.53 -7.71 13.71
N ASP A 120 -18.85 -7.76 15.00
CA ASP A 120 -20.21 -7.55 15.51
C ASP A 120 -20.60 -6.06 15.52
N THR A 121 -19.63 -5.17 15.29
CA THR A 121 -19.85 -3.74 15.09
C THR A 121 -19.65 -3.43 13.60
N PRO A 122 -20.72 -3.11 12.85
CA PRO A 122 -20.59 -2.72 11.45
C PRO A 122 -19.67 -1.50 11.31
N THR A 123 -18.63 -1.61 10.49
CA THR A 123 -17.81 -0.48 10.07
C THR A 123 -17.79 -0.40 8.57
N ASP A 124 -17.63 0.81 8.05
CA ASP A 124 -17.23 0.97 6.66
C ASP A 124 -15.81 0.44 6.48
N GLU A 125 -15.53 -0.13 5.32
CA GLU A 125 -14.20 -0.55 4.92
C GLU A 125 -13.27 0.66 4.89
N ASN A 126 -12.13 0.58 5.57
CA ASN A 126 -11.25 1.72 5.74
C ASN A 126 -10.05 1.63 4.81
N ARG A 127 -9.98 2.53 3.84
CA ARG A 127 -8.92 2.54 2.82
C ARG A 127 -7.68 3.26 3.34
N LEU A 128 -6.56 2.55 3.34
CA LEU A 128 -5.24 3.06 3.72
C LEU A 128 -4.38 3.21 2.46
N VAL A 129 -3.84 4.40 2.22
CA VAL A 129 -2.88 4.66 1.14
C VAL A 129 -1.51 4.95 1.76
N ILE A 130 -0.51 4.20 1.33
CA ILE A 130 0.87 4.31 1.84
C ILE A 130 1.81 4.67 0.71
N ASP A 131 2.55 5.74 0.92
CA ASP A 131 3.58 6.21 0.02
C ASP A 131 4.96 5.72 0.48
N LEU A 132 5.66 4.98 -0.38
CA LEU A 132 7.00 4.46 -0.11
C LEU A 132 7.99 4.98 -1.15
N ILE A 133 9.19 5.31 -0.68
CA ILE A 133 10.31 5.62 -1.55
C ILE A 133 10.85 4.30 -2.11
N VAL A 134 11.02 4.26 -3.43
CA VAL A 134 11.65 3.18 -4.18
C VAL A 134 12.73 3.76 -5.09
N SER A 135 13.51 2.92 -5.75
CA SER A 135 14.47 3.38 -6.75
C SER A 135 13.91 3.29 -8.16
N SER A 136 14.25 4.28 -8.98
CA SER A 136 13.97 4.31 -10.41
C SER A 136 14.70 3.23 -11.23
N ASN A 137 15.74 2.61 -10.66
CA ASN A 137 16.49 1.52 -11.29
C ASN A 137 16.11 0.12 -10.76
N ALA A 138 15.17 0.05 -9.80
CA ALA A 138 14.73 -1.21 -9.21
C ALA A 138 13.58 -1.81 -10.01
N GLU A 139 13.56 -3.14 -10.13
CA GLU A 139 12.37 -3.86 -10.54
C GLU A 139 11.42 -3.95 -9.34
N ILE A 140 10.29 -3.25 -9.40
CA ILE A 140 9.29 -3.24 -8.33
C ILE A 140 8.08 -4.07 -8.76
N ASN A 141 7.75 -5.06 -7.95
CA ASN A 141 6.59 -5.93 -8.11
C ASN A 141 5.62 -5.77 -6.94
N VAL A 142 4.35 -6.07 -7.18
CA VAL A 142 3.30 -6.00 -6.17
C VAL A 142 2.47 -7.27 -6.23
N LEU A 143 2.38 -7.97 -5.10
CA LEU A 143 1.52 -9.13 -4.96
C LEU A 143 0.10 -8.68 -4.63
N ILE A 144 -0.81 -8.81 -5.59
CA ILE A 144 -2.24 -8.55 -5.42
C ILE A 144 -2.96 -9.90 -5.43
N ASP A 145 -3.53 -10.30 -4.30
CA ASP A 145 -4.34 -11.51 -4.22
C ASP A 145 -5.76 -11.24 -4.74
N GLY A 146 -5.97 -11.50 -6.04
CA GLY A 146 -7.25 -11.29 -6.72
C GLY A 146 -8.43 -12.12 -6.18
N SER A 147 -8.20 -13.06 -5.25
CA SER A 147 -9.30 -13.83 -4.62
C SER A 147 -9.97 -13.11 -3.44
N ILE A 148 -9.29 -12.10 -2.87
CA ILE A 148 -9.72 -11.38 -1.65
C ILE A 148 -9.92 -9.88 -1.92
N VAL A 149 -9.46 -9.38 -3.08
CA VAL A 149 -9.51 -7.96 -3.44
C VAL A 149 -10.82 -7.60 -4.15
N TYR A 150 -11.59 -6.70 -3.54
CA TYR A 150 -12.75 -6.07 -4.18
C TYR A 150 -12.34 -4.69 -4.70
N VAL A 151 -12.40 -4.50 -6.03
CA VAL A 151 -12.25 -3.17 -6.64
C VAL A 151 -13.52 -2.36 -6.40
N THR A 152 -13.38 -1.14 -5.88
CA THR A 152 -14.56 -0.27 -5.73
C THR A 152 -14.99 0.25 -7.10
N ARG A 153 -16.26 0.63 -7.23
CA ARG A 153 -16.76 1.31 -8.45
C ARG A 153 -15.89 2.51 -8.82
N LYS A 154 -15.43 3.26 -7.82
CA LYS A 154 -14.55 4.42 -8.01
C LYS A 154 -13.17 4.03 -8.57
N ASP A 155 -12.62 2.90 -8.15
CA ASP A 155 -11.37 2.38 -8.73
C ASP A 155 -11.56 2.03 -10.20
N VAL A 156 -12.67 1.38 -10.55
CA VAL A 156 -13.01 1.06 -11.95
C VAL A 156 -13.22 2.34 -12.77
N GLU A 157 -13.93 3.33 -12.24
CA GLU A 157 -14.13 4.63 -12.91
C GLU A 157 -12.78 5.34 -13.17
N ASN A 158 -11.89 5.39 -12.17
CA ASN A 158 -10.55 5.98 -12.34
C ASN A 158 -9.71 5.20 -13.38
N MET A 159 -9.77 3.86 -13.36
CA MET A 159 -9.08 3.02 -14.34
C MET A 159 -9.64 3.27 -15.75
N LEU A 160 -10.95 3.41 -15.89
CA LEU A 160 -11.59 3.73 -17.17
C LEU A 160 -11.19 5.13 -17.66
N ASP A 161 -11.23 6.15 -16.81
CA ASP A 161 -10.84 7.52 -17.18
C ASP A 161 -9.36 7.62 -17.58
N SER A 162 -8.48 6.82 -16.96
CA SER A 162 -7.07 6.77 -17.34
C SER A 162 -6.82 6.07 -18.68
N ARG A 163 -7.74 5.19 -19.10
CA ARG A 163 -7.59 4.34 -20.29
C ARG A 163 -8.48 4.73 -21.47
N LEU A 164 -9.57 5.45 -21.22
CA LEU A 164 -10.58 5.84 -22.19
C LEU A 164 -10.89 7.32 -21.99
N GLN A 165 -10.53 8.13 -22.97
CA GLN A 165 -10.96 9.53 -23.02
C GLN A 165 -11.88 9.73 -24.23
N VAL A 166 -13.07 10.26 -23.95
CA VAL A 166 -14.08 10.62 -24.94
C VAL A 166 -14.23 12.13 -24.92
N THR A 167 -13.72 12.79 -25.94
CA THR A 167 -13.79 14.26 -26.07
C THR A 167 -14.44 14.66 -27.38
N LYS A 168 -14.95 15.90 -27.43
CA LYS A 168 -15.39 16.50 -28.70
C LYS A 168 -14.16 16.89 -29.52
N THR A 169 -14.29 16.98 -30.85
CA THR A 169 -13.19 17.35 -31.75
C THR A 169 -12.45 18.63 -31.35
N ALA A 170 -13.16 19.60 -30.74
CA ALA A 170 -12.57 20.85 -30.25
C ALA A 170 -11.60 20.67 -29.06
N ASP A 171 -11.75 19.58 -28.30
CA ASP A 171 -11.01 19.30 -27.06
C ASP A 171 -10.06 18.09 -27.26
N LYS A 172 -9.63 17.85 -28.50
CA LYS A 172 -8.67 16.79 -28.81
C LYS A 172 -7.30 17.10 -28.16
N PRO A 173 -6.67 16.16 -27.44
CA PRO A 173 -5.35 16.38 -26.86
C PRO A 173 -4.27 16.56 -27.95
N ALA A 174 -3.23 17.32 -27.62
CA ALA A 174 -2.13 17.65 -28.53
C ALA A 174 -1.18 16.46 -28.82
N SER A 175 -1.18 15.43 -27.97
CA SER A 175 -0.39 14.20 -28.14
C SER A 175 -1.21 12.97 -27.74
N MET A 176 -0.97 11.87 -28.45
CA MET A 176 -1.66 10.58 -28.29
C MET A 176 -0.78 9.53 -27.61
N ASP A 177 0.44 9.89 -27.22
CA ASP A 177 1.48 8.92 -26.84
C ASP A 177 1.38 8.44 -25.37
N ASP A 178 0.70 9.20 -24.50
CA ASP A 178 0.77 8.98 -23.05
C ASP A 178 -0.45 8.30 -22.42
N LYS A 179 -1.61 8.20 -23.11
CA LYS A 179 -2.85 7.71 -22.48
C LYS A 179 -3.76 6.95 -23.44
N GLY A 180 -3.88 5.64 -23.26
CA GLY A 180 -5.07 4.85 -23.58
C GLY A 180 -5.68 4.92 -24.99
N LEU A 181 -6.93 4.46 -25.10
CA LEU A 181 -7.73 4.34 -26.32
C LEU A 181 -8.71 5.53 -26.43
N TRP A 182 -8.74 6.19 -27.59
CA TRP A 182 -9.49 7.43 -27.81
C TRP A 182 -10.73 7.20 -28.66
N VAL A 183 -11.85 7.81 -28.27
CA VAL A 183 -13.09 7.82 -29.06
C VAL A 183 -13.48 9.26 -29.35
N GLU A 184 -13.42 9.64 -30.63
CA GLU A 184 -13.90 10.94 -31.11
C GLU A 184 -15.38 10.84 -31.47
N ILE A 185 -16.21 11.71 -30.88
CA ILE A 185 -17.62 11.82 -31.25
C ILE A 185 -17.73 12.90 -32.33
N VAL A 186 -17.89 12.46 -33.57
CA VAL A 186 -18.17 13.36 -34.70
C VAL A 186 -19.68 13.63 -34.72
N GLY A 187 -20.07 14.86 -34.40
CA GLY A 187 -21.44 15.37 -34.50
C GLY A 187 -21.62 16.28 -35.70
#